data_AF-A0A836XEN4-F1
#
_entry.id   AF-A0A836XEN4-F1
#
_cell.length_a   1.000
_cell.length_b   1.000
_cell.length_c   1.000
_cell.angle_alpha   90.00
_cell.angle_beta   90.00
_cell.angle_gamma   90.00
#
_symmetry.space_group_name_H-M   'P 1'
#
loop_
_entity.id
_entity.type
_entity.pdbx_description
1 polymer ?
#
loop_
_entity_poly.entity_id
_entity_poly.type
_entity_poly.pdbx_seq_one_letter_code
_entity_poly.pdbx_strand_id
1 'polypeptide(L)'
;MTVTALDAIGGNRPLQTEEYARRAHAFVMNPQRNAVKSVQDEYNSVAATPPLLGIFNYVPWYQVREDEAHSWARAGFAWIVNDAEHCQREGWYGRQQNAMEGRVGLLQCQRLHREAFSSHGDVFQLGARATMKPYGTTYEDAERFFRAVNFPVPGQATPDDRGGYPVRTGDRVSKGQRIGKTGGGSNDPGRGNSRASHLHFIVYKNGKQIDPMKDINR
;
A
#
# COMPACT_ATOMS: atom_id res chain seq x y z
N MET A 1 18.18 -3.66 -31.38
CA MET A 1 16.75 -3.96 -31.62
C MET A 1 15.96 -3.34 -30.48
N THR A 2 14.84 -2.69 -30.78
CA THR A 2 13.94 -2.15 -29.76
C THR A 2 13.18 -3.31 -29.11
N VAL A 3 13.31 -3.47 -27.79
CA VAL A 3 12.57 -4.50 -27.04
C VAL A 3 11.10 -4.10 -27.00
N THR A 4 10.22 -5.00 -27.44
CA THR A 4 8.78 -4.74 -27.50
C THR A 4 8.09 -5.09 -26.18
N ALA A 5 6.83 -4.65 -26.02
CA ALA A 5 6.01 -5.10 -24.89
C ALA A 5 5.81 -6.61 -24.89
N LEU A 6 5.72 -7.24 -26.08
CA LEU A 6 5.58 -8.69 -26.21
C LEU A 6 6.82 -9.39 -25.65
N ASP A 7 8.02 -8.92 -26.03
CA ASP A 7 9.27 -9.49 -25.52
C ASP A 7 9.34 -9.41 -23.99
N ALA A 8 8.96 -8.25 -23.42
CA ALA A 8 8.95 -8.04 -21.98
C ALA A 8 7.96 -8.93 -21.21
N ILE A 9 6.92 -9.44 -21.90
CA ILE A 9 5.92 -10.35 -21.30
C ILE A 9 6.14 -11.83 -21.64
N GLY A 10 7.24 -12.21 -22.31
CA GLY A 10 7.53 -13.60 -22.67
C GLY A 10 7.17 -13.98 -24.11
N GLY A 11 7.06 -12.99 -25.00
CA GLY A 11 7.06 -13.14 -26.45
C GLY A 11 5.69 -13.43 -27.10
N ASN A 12 4.61 -13.57 -26.33
CA ASN A 12 3.30 -13.91 -26.90
C ASN A 12 2.12 -13.29 -26.15
N ARG A 13 1.02 -13.07 -26.88
CA ARG A 13 -0.29 -12.68 -26.36
C ARG A 13 -1.39 -13.48 -27.10
N PRO A 14 -2.23 -14.27 -26.41
CA PRO A 14 -2.18 -14.58 -24.97
C PRO A 14 -0.84 -15.19 -24.55
N LEU A 15 -0.50 -15.09 -23.26
CA LEU A 15 0.70 -15.74 -22.73
C LEU A 15 0.68 -17.22 -23.08
N GLN A 16 1.85 -17.84 -23.25
CA GLN A 16 1.93 -19.30 -23.30
C GLN A 16 1.80 -19.89 -21.89
N THR A 17 1.46 -21.18 -21.80
CA THR A 17 1.21 -21.84 -20.52
C THR A 17 2.43 -21.80 -19.61
N GLU A 18 3.62 -21.99 -20.19
CA GLU A 18 4.90 -21.98 -19.50
C GLU A 18 5.19 -20.61 -18.90
N GLU A 19 5.01 -19.54 -19.67
CA GLU A 19 5.23 -18.17 -19.20
C GLU A 19 4.21 -17.76 -18.13
N TYR A 20 2.94 -18.13 -18.32
CA TYR A 20 1.89 -17.92 -17.32
C TYR A 20 2.22 -18.62 -16.00
N ALA A 21 2.59 -19.90 -16.06
CA ALA A 21 2.99 -20.69 -14.90
C ALA A 21 4.26 -20.14 -14.25
N ARG A 22 5.25 -19.68 -15.03
CA ARG A 22 6.49 -19.09 -14.52
C ARG A 22 6.21 -17.86 -13.65
N ARG A 23 5.27 -17.00 -14.06
CA ARG A 23 4.90 -15.80 -13.28
C ARG A 23 4.21 -16.16 -11.98
N ALA A 24 3.23 -17.07 -12.03
CA ALA A 24 2.54 -17.57 -10.85
C ALA A 24 3.53 -18.23 -9.86
N HIS A 25 4.41 -19.09 -10.37
CA HIS A 25 5.48 -19.72 -9.59
C HIS A 25 6.40 -18.67 -8.94
N ALA A 26 6.82 -17.65 -9.68
CA ALA A 26 7.69 -16.61 -9.14
C ALA A 26 7.04 -15.83 -7.99
N PHE A 27 5.72 -15.61 -8.03
CA PHE A 27 4.99 -15.02 -6.91
C PHE A 27 4.96 -15.95 -5.69
N VAL A 28 4.72 -17.25 -5.89
CA VAL A 28 4.73 -18.23 -4.78
C VAL A 28 6.11 -18.29 -4.12
N MET A 29 7.18 -18.27 -4.90
CA MET A 29 8.55 -18.34 -4.38
C MET A 29 8.99 -17.05 -3.68
N ASN A 30 8.48 -15.90 -4.11
CA ASN A 30 8.73 -14.63 -3.44
C ASN A 30 7.49 -13.73 -3.53
N PRO A 31 6.56 -13.83 -2.57
CA PRO A 31 5.32 -13.06 -2.60
C PRO A 31 5.56 -11.58 -2.32
N GLN A 32 6.77 -11.16 -1.93
CA GLN A 32 7.17 -9.76 -1.76
C GLN A 32 7.78 -9.14 -3.02
N ARG A 33 8.02 -9.95 -4.07
CA ARG A 33 8.62 -9.48 -5.33
C ARG A 33 7.74 -8.43 -6.01
N ASN A 34 8.39 -7.42 -6.56
CA ASN A 34 7.79 -6.51 -7.54
C ASN A 34 8.32 -6.86 -8.95
N ALA A 35 7.50 -7.54 -9.75
CA ALA A 35 7.91 -8.05 -11.06
C ALA A 35 8.19 -6.93 -12.08
N VAL A 36 7.42 -5.83 -12.04
CA VAL A 36 7.65 -4.65 -12.90
C VAL A 36 8.97 -3.98 -12.54
N LYS A 37 9.24 -3.78 -11.25
CA LYS A 37 10.51 -3.20 -10.79
C LYS A 37 11.69 -4.08 -11.18
N SER A 38 11.55 -5.41 -11.12
CA SER A 38 12.61 -6.34 -11.57
C SER A 38 12.99 -6.06 -13.03
N VAL A 39 11.99 -5.87 -13.92
CA VAL A 39 12.25 -5.51 -15.32
C VAL A 39 12.86 -4.11 -15.41
N GLN A 40 12.34 -3.11 -14.68
CA GLN A 40 12.89 -1.76 -14.71
C GLN A 40 14.36 -1.70 -14.29
N ASP A 41 14.74 -2.47 -13.26
CA ASP A 41 16.10 -2.51 -12.72
C ASP A 41 17.11 -3.19 -13.67
N GLU A 42 16.66 -3.93 -14.69
CA GLU A 42 17.52 -4.52 -15.73
C GLU A 42 17.99 -3.48 -16.76
N TYR A 43 17.41 -2.27 -16.77
CA TYR A 43 17.71 -1.24 -17.75
C TYR A 43 18.28 0.01 -17.08
N ASN A 44 19.28 0.62 -17.71
CA ASN A 44 20.00 1.77 -17.17
C ASN A 44 19.20 3.10 -17.24
N SER A 45 18.01 3.11 -17.87
CA SER A 45 17.16 4.29 -17.95
C SER A 45 15.71 3.92 -18.26
N VAL A 46 14.79 4.83 -17.91
CA VAL A 46 13.36 4.71 -18.25
C VAL A 46 13.14 4.62 -19.76
N ALA A 47 13.92 5.35 -20.55
CA ALA A 47 13.82 5.33 -22.01
C ALA A 47 14.27 3.99 -22.62
N ALA A 48 15.13 3.24 -21.92
CA ALA A 48 15.58 1.92 -22.34
C ALA A 48 14.65 0.80 -21.85
N THR A 49 13.88 1.02 -20.78
CA THR A 49 12.91 0.04 -20.27
C THR A 49 11.84 -0.23 -21.33
N PRO A 50 11.54 -1.51 -21.64
CA PRO A 50 10.49 -1.83 -22.59
C PRO A 50 9.11 -1.43 -22.05
N PRO A 51 8.15 -1.16 -22.94
CA PRO A 51 6.78 -0.91 -22.51
C PRO A 51 6.19 -2.14 -21.80
N LEU A 52 5.49 -1.91 -20.68
CA LEU A 52 4.86 -2.97 -19.89
C LEU A 52 3.35 -2.81 -19.89
N LEU A 53 2.64 -3.86 -20.32
CA LEU A 53 1.18 -3.84 -20.40
C LEU A 53 0.57 -3.83 -19.00
N GLY A 54 -0.17 -2.76 -18.69
CA GLY A 54 -0.97 -2.63 -17.48
C GLY A 54 -2.46 -2.53 -17.78
N ILE A 55 -3.30 -2.84 -16.79
CA ILE A 55 -4.75 -2.68 -16.86
C ILE A 55 -5.28 -1.91 -15.65
N PHE A 56 -6.34 -1.13 -15.85
CA PHE A 56 -7.10 -0.53 -14.75
C PHE A 56 -8.26 -1.43 -14.35
N ASN A 57 -8.38 -1.67 -13.06
CA ASN A 57 -9.44 -2.45 -12.47
C ASN A 57 -10.44 -1.54 -11.75
N TYR A 58 -11.66 -1.52 -12.29
CA TYR A 58 -12.78 -0.77 -11.75
C TYR A 58 -13.81 -1.68 -11.06
N VAL A 59 -13.56 -3.00 -11.01
CA VAL A 59 -14.46 -3.95 -10.36
C VAL A 59 -14.38 -3.78 -8.85
N PRO A 60 -15.51 -3.55 -8.15
CA PRO A 60 -15.53 -3.45 -6.70
C PRO A 60 -14.97 -4.71 -6.03
N TRP A 61 -14.32 -4.54 -4.87
CA TRP A 61 -13.61 -5.63 -4.17
C TRP A 61 -14.49 -6.83 -3.80
N TYR A 62 -15.80 -6.61 -3.65
CA TYR A 62 -16.80 -7.63 -3.31
C TYR A 62 -17.43 -8.30 -4.54
N GLN A 63 -17.12 -7.82 -5.75
CA GLN A 63 -17.61 -8.36 -7.01
C GLN A 63 -16.52 -9.07 -7.81
N VAL A 64 -15.25 -8.74 -7.55
CA VAL A 64 -14.12 -9.33 -8.27
C VAL A 64 -14.04 -10.82 -8.04
N ARG A 65 -13.78 -11.55 -9.12
CA ARG A 65 -13.63 -13.00 -9.10
C ARG A 65 -12.26 -13.40 -9.62
N GLU A 66 -11.81 -14.57 -9.19
CA GLU A 66 -10.47 -15.07 -9.54
C GLU A 66 -10.34 -15.43 -11.02
N ASP A 67 -11.43 -15.80 -11.68
CA ASP A 67 -11.48 -16.04 -13.13
C ASP A 67 -11.21 -14.76 -13.96
N GLU A 68 -11.61 -13.58 -13.46
CA GLU A 68 -11.27 -12.29 -14.07
C GLU A 68 -9.76 -12.05 -14.01
N ALA A 69 -9.14 -12.26 -12.84
CA ALA A 69 -7.70 -12.13 -12.67
C ALA A 69 -6.92 -13.11 -13.59
N HIS A 70 -7.37 -14.36 -13.69
CA HIS A 70 -6.80 -15.33 -14.64
C HIS A 70 -6.89 -14.84 -16.08
N SER A 71 -8.05 -14.31 -16.48
CA SER A 71 -8.29 -13.80 -17.83
C SER A 71 -7.37 -12.63 -18.16
N TRP A 72 -7.21 -11.67 -17.25
CA TRP A 72 -6.31 -10.53 -17.45
C TRP A 72 -4.84 -10.96 -17.51
N ALA A 73 -4.42 -11.84 -16.61
CA ALA A 73 -3.06 -12.35 -16.61
C ALA A 73 -2.75 -13.15 -17.89
N ARG A 74 -3.66 -14.01 -18.34
CA ARG A 74 -3.52 -14.76 -19.60
C ARG A 74 -3.52 -13.83 -20.82
N ALA A 75 -4.26 -12.72 -20.76
CA ALA A 75 -4.24 -11.68 -21.79
C ALA A 75 -2.91 -10.90 -21.86
N GLY A 76 -1.93 -11.17 -20.98
CA GLY A 76 -0.58 -10.64 -21.08
C GLY A 76 -0.31 -9.39 -20.24
N PHE A 77 -1.27 -8.94 -19.43
CA PHE A 77 -1.01 -7.84 -18.50
C PHE A 77 0.04 -8.27 -17.45
N ALA A 78 0.97 -7.36 -17.14
CA ALA A 78 2.04 -7.57 -16.16
C ALA A 78 1.71 -6.97 -14.80
N TRP A 79 0.82 -5.97 -14.79
CA TRP A 79 0.41 -5.25 -13.59
C TRP A 79 -1.02 -4.73 -13.72
N ILE A 80 -1.65 -4.50 -12.58
CA ILE A 80 -3.06 -4.10 -12.48
C ILE A 80 -3.19 -2.96 -11.47
N VAL A 81 -3.93 -1.92 -11.84
CA VAL A 81 -4.23 -0.78 -10.97
C VAL A 81 -5.60 -0.95 -10.35
N ASN A 82 -5.64 -1.22 -9.06
CA ASN A 82 -6.85 -1.22 -8.26
C ASN A 82 -7.20 0.22 -7.86
N ASP A 83 -8.30 0.72 -8.42
CA ASP A 83 -8.62 2.13 -8.38
C ASP A 83 -9.49 2.54 -7.18
N ALA A 84 -8.84 2.85 -6.05
CA ALA A 84 -9.54 3.43 -4.90
C ALA A 84 -9.88 4.92 -5.03
N GLU A 85 -9.46 5.59 -6.09
CA GLU A 85 -9.73 7.02 -6.27
C GLU A 85 -11.13 7.28 -6.83
N HIS A 86 -11.52 6.56 -7.87
CA HIS A 86 -12.77 6.85 -8.58
C HIS A 86 -13.81 5.74 -8.45
N CYS A 87 -13.39 4.47 -8.45
CA CYS A 87 -14.32 3.36 -8.60
C CYS A 87 -14.49 2.50 -7.35
N GLN A 88 -13.48 2.40 -6.48
CA GLN A 88 -13.57 1.59 -5.25
C GLN A 88 -13.82 2.45 -4.00
N ARG A 89 -14.83 3.34 -4.07
CA ARG A 89 -15.15 4.35 -3.02
C ARG A 89 -15.44 3.76 -1.63
N GLU A 90 -15.88 2.51 -1.56
CA GLU A 90 -16.33 1.85 -0.33
C GLU A 90 -15.34 0.83 0.25
N GLY A 91 -14.18 0.64 -0.38
CA GLY A 91 -13.20 -0.31 0.14
C GLY A 91 -12.01 -0.52 -0.78
N TRP A 92 -10.84 -0.57 -0.16
CA TRP A 92 -9.57 -0.90 -0.80
C TRP A 92 -9.55 -2.39 -1.14
N TYR A 93 -8.80 -2.79 -2.16
CA TYR A 93 -8.51 -4.21 -2.32
C TYR A 93 -7.72 -4.69 -1.11
N GLY A 94 -8.28 -5.68 -0.42
CA GLY A 94 -7.69 -6.27 0.77
C GLY A 94 -6.67 -7.35 0.43
N ARG A 95 -6.20 -8.06 1.46
CA ARG A 95 -5.22 -9.14 1.30
C ARG A 95 -5.68 -10.23 0.35
N GLN A 96 -6.97 -10.56 0.37
CA GLN A 96 -7.53 -11.63 -0.45
C GLN A 96 -7.52 -11.27 -1.93
N GLN A 97 -7.99 -10.07 -2.29
CA GLN A 97 -8.02 -9.62 -3.68
C GLN A 97 -6.60 -9.42 -4.23
N ASN A 98 -5.70 -8.79 -3.46
CA ASN A 98 -4.31 -8.63 -3.86
C ASN A 98 -3.58 -9.99 -4.01
N ALA A 99 -3.89 -10.98 -3.17
CA ALA A 99 -3.33 -12.31 -3.29
C ALA A 99 -3.90 -13.07 -4.51
N MET A 100 -5.16 -12.89 -4.83
CA MET A 100 -5.80 -13.44 -6.03
C MET A 100 -5.07 -12.98 -7.30
N GLU A 101 -4.79 -11.69 -7.43
CA GLU A 101 -4.01 -11.11 -8.52
C GLU A 101 -2.56 -11.61 -8.54
N GLY A 102 -1.92 -11.62 -7.36
CA GLY A 102 -0.53 -12.10 -7.24
C GLY A 102 -0.36 -13.56 -7.64
N ARG A 103 -1.30 -14.44 -7.26
CA ARG A 103 -1.27 -15.88 -7.57
C ARG A 103 -1.28 -16.18 -9.07
N VAL A 104 -1.83 -15.29 -9.88
CA VAL A 104 -1.83 -15.40 -11.35
C VAL A 104 -0.70 -14.62 -12.01
N GLY A 105 0.23 -14.07 -11.22
CA GLY A 105 1.41 -13.38 -11.72
C GLY A 105 1.18 -11.91 -12.12
N LEU A 106 0.08 -11.29 -11.68
CA LEU A 106 -0.15 -9.86 -11.85
C LEU A 106 0.45 -9.08 -10.68
N LEU A 107 1.23 -8.04 -11.00
CA LEU A 107 1.64 -7.07 -9.99
C LEU A 107 0.44 -6.18 -9.62
N GLN A 108 -0.02 -6.34 -8.40
CA GLN A 108 -1.06 -5.56 -7.77
C GLN A 108 -0.56 -4.16 -7.37
N CYS A 109 -1.08 -3.15 -8.06
CA CYS A 109 -0.84 -1.74 -7.78
C CYS A 109 -2.10 -1.12 -7.18
N GLN A 110 -2.01 -0.57 -5.97
CA GLN A 110 -3.13 0.14 -5.37
C GLN A 110 -3.01 1.63 -5.64
N ARG A 111 -3.94 2.20 -6.42
CA ARG A 111 -4.06 3.65 -6.53
C ARG A 111 -4.70 4.21 -5.26
N LEU A 112 -4.10 5.26 -4.71
CA LEU A 112 -4.58 5.92 -3.49
C LEU A 112 -5.76 6.85 -3.78
N HIS A 113 -6.60 7.09 -2.79
CA HIS A 113 -7.70 8.04 -2.89
C HIS A 113 -7.23 9.49 -2.69
N ARG A 114 -7.42 10.34 -3.71
CA ARG A 114 -7.18 11.81 -3.68
C ARG A 114 -5.80 12.18 -3.09
N GLU A 115 -5.73 13.20 -2.23
CA GLU A 115 -4.52 13.76 -1.62
C GLU A 115 -3.85 12.82 -0.58
N ALA A 116 -4.27 11.55 -0.49
CA ALA A 116 -3.63 10.60 0.41
C ALA A 116 -2.17 10.36 -0.02
N PHE A 117 -1.24 10.63 0.90
CA PHE A 117 0.19 10.29 0.75
C PHE A 117 0.50 8.88 1.27
N SER A 118 -0.27 8.43 2.25
CA SER A 118 -0.35 7.03 2.65
C SER A 118 -1.81 6.69 2.90
N SER A 119 -2.21 5.46 2.57
CA SER A 119 -3.59 4.97 2.52
C SER A 119 -4.31 4.82 3.87
N HIS A 120 -3.96 5.61 4.89
CA HIS A 120 -4.29 5.27 6.28
C HIS A 120 -3.73 3.90 6.69
N GLY A 121 -2.45 3.69 6.38
CA GLY A 121 -1.65 2.66 7.03
C GLY A 121 -1.45 1.38 6.23
N ASP A 122 -0.92 1.54 5.00
CA ASP A 122 -0.03 0.57 4.36
C ASP A 122 -0.73 -0.39 3.36
N VAL A 123 -0.95 0.11 2.14
CA VAL A 123 -1.33 -0.72 0.98
C VAL A 123 -0.49 -2.00 0.86
N PHE A 124 0.78 -2.00 1.28
CA PHE A 124 1.60 -3.20 1.29
C PHE A 124 1.23 -4.16 2.43
N GLN A 125 0.72 -3.69 3.59
CA GLN A 125 0.08 -4.54 4.60
C GLN A 125 -1.23 -5.17 4.11
N LEU A 126 -1.92 -4.50 3.17
CA LEU A 126 -3.06 -5.07 2.45
C LEU A 126 -2.64 -6.05 1.35
N GLY A 127 -1.34 -6.30 1.19
CA GLY A 127 -0.81 -7.25 0.22
C GLY A 127 -0.49 -6.65 -1.14
N ALA A 128 -0.67 -5.34 -1.33
CA ALA A 128 -0.23 -4.67 -2.56
C ALA A 128 1.30 -4.76 -2.70
N ARG A 129 1.84 -4.62 -3.92
CA ARG A 129 3.29 -4.61 -4.20
C ARG A 129 3.76 -3.39 -4.99
N ALA A 130 2.81 -2.59 -5.44
CA ALA A 130 3.02 -1.24 -5.93
C ALA A 130 1.90 -0.33 -5.44
N THR A 131 2.13 0.97 -5.52
CA THR A 131 1.10 1.96 -5.24
C THR A 131 1.28 3.17 -6.14
N MET A 132 0.17 3.87 -6.39
CA MET A 132 0.12 5.06 -7.23
C MET A 132 -0.55 6.19 -6.46
N LYS A 133 0.13 7.33 -6.37
CA LYS A 133 -0.41 8.56 -5.80
C LYS A 133 -1.01 9.43 -6.93
N PRO A 134 -2.27 9.86 -6.84
CA PRO A 134 -2.81 10.86 -7.76
C PRO A 134 -2.38 12.28 -7.34
N TYR A 135 -2.44 13.22 -8.29
CA TYR A 135 -2.20 14.66 -8.09
C TYR A 135 -0.84 15.03 -7.48
N GLY A 136 0.21 14.21 -7.66
CA GLY A 136 1.58 14.68 -7.40
C GLY A 136 2.05 15.51 -8.58
N THR A 137 2.27 16.81 -8.38
CA THR A 137 2.65 17.73 -9.46
C THR A 137 4.00 18.39 -9.22
N THR A 138 4.61 18.18 -8.05
CA THR A 138 5.89 18.76 -7.65
C THR A 138 6.90 17.67 -7.29
N TYR A 139 8.18 18.03 -7.31
CA TYR A 139 9.24 17.13 -6.87
C TYR A 139 9.12 16.83 -5.37
N GLU A 140 8.76 17.84 -4.58
CA GLU A 140 8.54 17.76 -3.14
C GLU A 140 7.42 16.76 -2.81
N ASP A 141 6.33 16.75 -3.59
CA ASP A 141 5.26 15.75 -3.45
C ASP A 141 5.78 14.33 -3.73
N ALA A 142 6.64 14.18 -4.74
CA ALA A 142 7.22 12.89 -5.08
C ALA A 142 8.16 12.37 -3.99
N GLU A 143 9.03 13.22 -3.44
CA GLU A 143 9.91 12.88 -2.32
C GLU A 143 9.10 12.50 -1.07
N ARG A 144 8.05 13.28 -0.77
CA ARG A 144 7.16 13.03 0.36
C ARG A 144 6.42 11.71 0.20
N PHE A 145 5.92 11.41 -1.00
CA PHE A 145 5.30 10.13 -1.30
C PHE A 145 6.29 8.97 -1.19
N PHE A 146 7.52 9.15 -1.67
CA PHE A 146 8.59 8.17 -1.56
C PHE A 146 8.89 7.83 -0.10
N ARG A 147 8.99 8.83 0.79
CA ARG A 147 9.12 8.60 2.24
C ARG A 147 7.92 7.82 2.80
N ALA A 148 6.71 8.17 2.40
CA ALA A 148 5.47 7.54 2.88
C ALA A 148 5.32 6.04 2.55
N VAL A 149 6.07 5.54 1.57
CA VAL A 149 6.06 4.12 1.17
C VAL A 149 7.28 3.33 1.67
N ASN A 150 8.28 4.01 2.23
CA ASN A 150 9.52 3.41 2.74
C ASN A 150 9.62 3.52 4.26
N PHE A 151 10.17 2.49 4.91
CA PHE A 151 10.49 2.60 6.32
C PHE A 151 11.66 3.57 6.53
N PRO A 152 11.61 4.43 7.57
CA PRO A 152 12.69 5.34 7.85
C PRO A 152 13.92 4.60 8.36
N VAL A 153 15.09 5.22 8.24
CA VAL A 153 16.28 4.79 8.97
C VAL A 153 15.96 4.88 10.48
N PRO A 154 16.25 3.83 11.28
CA PRO A 154 16.00 3.86 12.72
C PRO A 154 16.56 5.13 13.39
N GLY A 155 15.71 5.85 14.14
CA GLY A 155 16.08 7.10 14.80
C GLY A 155 15.98 8.37 13.94
N GLN A 156 15.69 8.26 12.64
CA GLN A 156 15.58 9.39 11.70
C GLN A 156 14.18 9.56 11.10
N ALA A 157 13.16 9.01 11.75
CA ALA A 157 11.79 9.06 11.26
C ALA A 157 11.26 10.51 11.22
N THR A 158 10.66 10.86 10.09
CA THR A 158 9.88 12.07 9.84
C THR A 158 8.38 11.75 9.91
N PRO A 159 7.52 12.78 10.03
CA PRO A 159 6.06 12.58 10.00
C PRO A 159 5.51 11.99 8.69
N ASP A 160 6.30 12.05 7.61
CA ASP A 160 5.88 11.54 6.31
C ASP A 160 6.33 10.10 6.06
N ASP A 161 7.19 9.52 6.90
CA ASP A 161 7.71 8.18 6.68
C ASP A 161 6.69 7.08 6.93
N ARG A 162 6.83 5.95 6.23
CA ARG A 162 5.99 4.78 6.46
C ARG A 162 6.17 4.28 7.89
N GLY A 163 5.09 4.35 8.66
CA GLY A 163 5.11 3.96 10.08
C GLY A 163 5.66 5.05 11.01
N GLY A 164 6.00 6.23 10.48
CA GLY A 164 6.49 7.40 11.19
C GLY A 164 5.41 8.21 11.93
N TYR A 165 4.44 7.55 12.58
CA TYR A 165 3.21 8.08 13.25
C TYR A 165 1.97 8.21 12.34
N PRO A 166 0.75 7.83 12.79
CA PRO A 166 0.33 7.36 14.11
C PRO A 166 0.47 5.82 14.28
N VAL A 167 0.46 5.38 15.53
CA VAL A 167 0.27 3.97 15.96
C VAL A 167 -0.82 3.28 15.14
N ARG A 168 -0.56 2.03 14.73
CA ARG A 168 -1.50 1.17 14.01
C ARG A 168 -2.13 0.15 14.95
N THR A 169 -3.31 -0.34 14.60
CA THR A 169 -3.97 -1.44 15.34
C THR A 169 -3.06 -2.68 15.35
N GLY A 170 -2.68 -3.14 16.54
CA GLY A 170 -1.81 -4.31 16.74
C GLY A 170 -0.36 -3.99 17.08
N ASP A 171 0.06 -2.72 17.01
CA ASP A 171 1.40 -2.31 17.43
C ASP A 171 1.59 -2.45 18.95
N ARG A 172 2.69 -3.08 19.37
CA ARG A 172 3.12 -3.04 20.78
C ARG A 172 3.69 -1.67 21.09
N VAL A 173 2.97 -0.89 21.89
CA VAL A 173 3.43 0.42 22.37
C VAL A 173 4.33 0.24 23.60
N SER A 174 5.48 0.93 23.60
CA SER A 174 6.39 0.95 24.75
C SER A 174 6.03 2.06 25.72
N LYS A 175 6.29 1.86 27.03
CA LYS A 175 6.06 2.90 28.05
C LYS A 175 6.84 4.17 27.69
N GLY A 176 6.14 5.31 27.60
CA GLY A 176 6.72 6.61 27.27
C GLY A 176 6.79 6.94 25.77
N GLN A 177 6.42 6.00 24.90
CA GLN A 177 6.32 6.27 23.46
C GLN A 177 5.21 7.29 23.21
N ARG A 178 5.55 8.42 22.57
CA ARG A 178 4.55 9.36 22.07
C ARG A 178 3.80 8.67 20.93
N ILE A 179 2.48 8.78 20.90
CA ILE A 179 1.62 8.05 19.94
C ILE A 179 0.65 8.95 19.17
N GLY A 180 0.62 10.23 19.54
CA GLY A 180 -0.17 11.29 18.90
C GLY A 180 -0.04 12.60 19.67
N LYS A 181 -0.56 13.69 19.11
CA LYS A 181 -0.83 14.95 19.81
C LYS A 181 -2.34 15.16 19.78
N THR A 182 -2.97 15.25 20.95
CA THR A 182 -4.42 15.48 21.08
C THR A 182 -4.64 16.46 22.24
N GLY A 183 -5.64 17.33 22.10
CA GLY A 183 -5.98 18.31 23.12
C GLY A 183 -7.19 19.14 22.70
N GLY A 184 -8.25 19.07 23.50
CA GLY A 184 -9.50 19.83 23.28
C GLY A 184 -9.68 20.98 24.27
N GLY A 185 -9.05 20.88 25.44
CA GLY A 185 -9.02 21.91 26.47
C GLY A 185 -8.13 23.08 26.10
N SER A 186 -8.44 24.25 26.67
CA SER A 186 -7.72 25.50 26.44
C SER A 186 -6.23 25.43 26.78
N ASN A 187 -5.83 24.49 27.64
CA ASN A 187 -4.47 24.31 28.15
C ASN A 187 -3.83 22.97 27.76
N ASP A 188 -4.46 22.19 26.88
CA ASP A 188 -3.95 20.86 26.54
C ASP A 188 -2.71 20.93 25.64
N PRO A 189 -1.66 20.15 25.91
CA PRO A 189 -0.53 19.99 25.01
C PRO A 189 -0.99 19.43 23.65
N GLY A 190 -0.98 20.26 22.60
CA GLY A 190 -1.46 19.87 21.26
C GLY A 190 -2.84 20.43 20.88
N ARG A 191 -3.37 21.42 21.62
CA ARG A 191 -4.62 22.13 21.33
C ARG A 191 -4.75 22.53 19.86
N GLY A 192 -5.92 22.22 19.26
CA GLY A 192 -6.25 22.61 17.89
C GLY A 192 -5.44 21.88 16.82
N ASN A 193 -4.63 20.90 17.19
CA ASN A 193 -3.75 20.17 16.31
C ASN A 193 -3.99 18.65 16.39
N SER A 194 -5.25 18.25 16.54
CA SER A 194 -5.72 16.86 16.45
C SER A 194 -5.55 16.37 15.01
N ARG A 195 -4.31 16.08 14.65
CA ARG A 195 -3.93 15.47 13.39
C ARG A 195 -3.64 14.01 13.69
N ALA A 196 -4.57 13.14 13.30
CA ALA A 196 -4.48 11.67 13.24
C ALA A 196 -5.52 10.91 14.10
N SER A 197 -5.65 9.64 13.76
CA SER A 197 -6.29 8.60 14.56
C SER A 197 -5.70 8.62 15.98
N HIS A 198 -6.57 8.71 16.98
CA HIS A 198 -6.21 8.68 18.39
C HIS A 198 -6.88 7.48 19.06
N LEU A 199 -6.18 6.87 20.02
CA LEU A 199 -6.69 5.75 20.80
C LEU A 199 -7.55 6.29 21.95
N HIS A 200 -8.81 5.87 21.99
CA HIS A 200 -9.62 5.99 23.21
C HIS A 200 -9.38 4.76 24.07
N PHE A 201 -8.75 4.93 25.22
CA PHE A 201 -8.71 3.90 26.25
C PHE A 201 -9.68 4.26 27.36
N ILE A 202 -10.54 3.30 27.72
CA ILE A 202 -11.37 3.38 28.92
C ILE A 202 -10.73 2.48 29.96
N VAL A 203 -10.27 3.05 31.08
CA VAL A 203 -9.67 2.29 32.16
C VAL A 203 -10.75 1.89 33.14
N TYR A 204 -10.81 0.60 33.48
CA TYR A 204 -11.71 0.08 34.50
C TYR A 204 -10.92 -0.38 35.72
N LYS A 205 -11.42 -0.07 36.92
CA LYS A 205 -10.93 -0.59 38.19
C LYS A 205 -12.12 -1.12 38.97
N ASN A 206 -12.08 -2.40 39.36
CA ASN A 206 -13.19 -3.10 40.03
C ASN A 206 -14.54 -2.96 39.29
N GLY A 207 -14.50 -3.06 37.95
CA GLY A 207 -15.70 -2.98 37.11
C GLY A 207 -16.27 -1.58 36.89
N LYS A 208 -15.67 -0.52 37.46
CA LYS A 208 -16.07 0.87 37.22
C LYS A 208 -15.07 1.59 36.33
N GLN A 209 -15.58 2.38 35.40
CA GLN A 209 -14.76 3.29 34.61
C GLN A 209 -14.11 4.32 35.55
N ILE A 210 -12.80 4.49 35.42
CA ILE A 210 -12.02 5.46 36.20
C ILE A 210 -11.28 6.43 35.28
N ASP A 211 -10.94 7.59 35.84
CA ASP A 211 -9.96 8.50 35.28
C ASP A 211 -8.57 8.09 35.79
N PRO A 212 -7.68 7.54 34.95
CA PRO A 212 -6.38 7.04 35.39
C PRO A 212 -5.47 8.13 35.96
N MET A 213 -5.70 9.41 35.63
CA MET A 213 -4.89 10.52 36.18
C MET A 213 -5.17 10.79 37.66
N LYS A 214 -6.35 10.41 38.16
CA LYS A 214 -6.71 10.56 39.58
C LYS A 214 -6.11 9.47 40.47
N ASP A 215 -5.66 8.37 39.88
CA ASP A 215 -5.14 7.19 40.58
C ASP A 215 -3.62 6.99 40.39
N ILE A 216 -2.95 7.79 39.55
CA ILE A 216 -1.52 7.57 39.20
C ILE A 216 -0.54 7.80 40.37
N ASN A 217 -0.96 8.53 41.41
CA ASN A 217 -0.16 8.85 42.60
C ASN A 217 -0.76 8.29 43.91
N ARG A 218 -1.66 7.31 43.82
CA ARG A 218 -2.26 6.62 44.97
C ARG A 218 -1.69 5.22 45.15
#